data_AF-A0A0C3JRD2-F1
#
_entry.id   AF-A0A0C3JRD2-F1
#
_cell.length_a   1.000
_cell.length_b   1.000
_cell.length_c   1.000
_cell.angle_alpha   90.00
_cell.angle_beta   90.00
_cell.angle_gamma   90.00
#
_symmetry.space_group_name_H-M   'P 1'
#
loop_
_entity.id
_entity.type
_entity.pdbx_description
1 polymer ?
#
loop_
_entity_poly.entity_id
_entity_poly.type
_entity_poly.pdbx_seq_one_letter_code
_entity_poly.pdbx_strand_id
1 'polypeptide(L)'
;MACLNLPADIRYNTENMYLCGAIPGPKKPSLEQINNFLRPLVNELLEFWQPGVFFSHTAHYRHGRVVLLALIPLVCDILGARQVVGFLSHAAMLFCSFCYLPADMIENLDMESWLICSAEKHCKHAEEWLSATSSEQREQIARTCGVRFSELLRLPYWDPIWFTVLDSMHAFFLRAIQQHVRYIWG
;
A
#
# COMPACT_ATOMS: atom_id res chain seq x y z
N MET A 1 -9.08 1.80 -9.78
CA MET A 1 -8.65 3.12 -9.26
C MET A 1 -9.79 4.10 -9.42
N ALA A 2 -10.05 4.93 -8.41
CA ALA A 2 -11.06 5.99 -8.48
C ALA A 2 -10.40 7.35 -8.74
N CYS A 3 -11.02 8.22 -9.54
CA CYS A 3 -10.54 9.58 -9.74
C CYS A 3 -11.04 10.50 -8.62
N LEU A 4 -10.15 10.92 -7.73
CA LEU A 4 -10.51 11.75 -6.57
C LEU A 4 -10.93 13.18 -6.92
N ASN A 5 -10.65 13.63 -8.16
CA ASN A 5 -11.10 14.93 -8.67
C ASN A 5 -12.59 14.95 -9.00
N LEU A 6 -13.25 13.79 -9.10
CA LEU A 6 -14.69 13.71 -9.31
C LEU A 6 -15.45 13.96 -7.99
N PRO A 7 -16.68 14.51 -8.04
CA PRO A 7 -17.56 14.61 -6.88
C PRO A 7 -17.75 13.26 -6.15
N ALA A 8 -17.92 13.29 -4.82
CA ALA A 8 -17.96 12.09 -3.97
C ALA A 8 -19.12 11.15 -4.31
N ASP A 9 -20.24 11.70 -4.75
CA ASP A 9 -21.46 11.03 -5.16
C ASP A 9 -21.31 10.22 -6.45
N ILE A 10 -20.34 10.55 -7.32
CA ILE A 10 -20.16 9.86 -8.61
C ILE A 10 -18.82 9.14 -8.75
N ARG A 11 -17.79 9.50 -7.97
CA ARG A 11 -16.41 9.00 -8.19
C ARG A 11 -16.25 7.48 -8.03
N TYR A 12 -17.18 6.84 -7.32
CA TYR A 12 -17.19 5.39 -7.08
C TYR A 12 -18.23 4.65 -7.94
N ASN A 13 -18.95 5.35 -8.83
CA ASN A 13 -19.80 4.67 -9.80
C ASN A 13 -18.93 3.81 -10.71
N THR A 14 -19.47 2.66 -11.12
CA THR A 14 -18.75 1.70 -11.97
C THR A 14 -18.25 2.35 -13.26
N GLU A 15 -18.99 3.28 -13.86
CA GLU A 15 -18.53 4.00 -15.07
C GLU A 15 -17.34 4.94 -14.85
N ASN A 16 -17.06 5.36 -13.61
CA ASN A 16 -15.97 6.27 -13.25
C ASN A 16 -14.75 5.55 -12.65
N MET A 17 -14.79 4.22 -12.57
CA MET A 17 -13.72 3.39 -12.03
C MET A 17 -12.77 2.95 -13.15
N TYR A 18 -11.48 3.19 -12.95
CA TYR A 18 -10.43 2.79 -13.89
C TYR A 18 -9.83 1.43 -13.51
N LEU A 19 -9.88 0.46 -14.41
CA LEU A 19 -9.18 -0.82 -14.25
C LEU A 19 -7.72 -0.67 -14.72
N CYS A 20 -6.79 -0.66 -13.77
CA CYS A 20 -5.35 -0.48 -14.04
C CYS A 20 -4.61 -1.78 -14.35
N GLY A 21 -5.18 -2.93 -14.02
CA GLY A 21 -4.54 -4.22 -14.24
C GLY A 21 -5.38 -5.37 -13.70
N ALA A 22 -5.13 -6.56 -14.24
CA ALA A 22 -5.73 -7.81 -13.81
C ALA A 22 -4.63 -8.85 -13.62
N ILE A 23 -4.60 -9.49 -12.45
CA ILE A 23 -3.64 -10.55 -12.14
C ILE A 23 -4.32 -11.89 -12.47
N PRO A 24 -3.80 -12.67 -13.42
CA PRO A 24 -4.42 -13.94 -13.78
C PRO A 24 -4.32 -14.95 -12.63
N GLY A 25 -5.40 -15.69 -12.40
CA GLY A 25 -5.42 -16.86 -11.50
C GLY A 25 -4.69 -18.08 -12.11
N PRO A 26 -4.66 -19.23 -11.43
CA PRO A 26 -5.43 -19.60 -10.24
C PRO A 26 -4.72 -19.34 -8.90
N LYS A 27 -3.41 -19.06 -8.91
CA LYS A 27 -2.62 -18.83 -7.70
C LYS A 27 -2.30 -17.36 -7.52
N LYS A 28 -2.25 -16.94 -6.25
CA LYS A 28 -1.81 -15.60 -5.87
C LYS A 28 -0.35 -15.40 -6.30
N PRO A 29 0.03 -14.21 -6.83
CA PRO A 29 1.43 -13.91 -7.08
C PRO A 29 2.23 -13.99 -5.79
N SER A 30 3.50 -14.38 -5.91
CA SER A 30 4.44 -14.27 -4.80
C SER A 30 4.61 -12.81 -4.37
N LEU A 31 5.17 -12.63 -3.18
CA LEU A 31 5.47 -11.31 -2.61
C LEU A 31 6.33 -10.44 -3.54
N GLU A 32 7.21 -11.05 -4.34
CA GLU A 32 8.06 -10.34 -5.30
C GLU A 32 7.39 -10.20 -6.67
N GLN A 33 6.63 -11.20 -7.12
CA GLN A 33 5.97 -11.18 -8.43
C GLN A 33 4.96 -10.04 -8.56
N ILE A 34 4.34 -9.60 -7.46
CA ILE A 34 3.40 -8.47 -7.47
C ILE A 34 4.06 -7.19 -8.01
N ASN A 35 5.36 -6.99 -7.76
CA ASN A 35 6.10 -5.85 -8.27
C ASN A 35 6.15 -5.83 -9.80
N ASN A 36 6.19 -7.00 -10.45
CA ASN A 36 6.16 -7.06 -11.92
C ASN A 36 4.83 -6.52 -12.49
N PHE A 37 3.73 -6.66 -11.75
CA PHE A 37 2.42 -6.12 -12.15
C PHE A 37 2.26 -4.64 -11.80
N LEU A 38 2.89 -4.18 -10.72
CA LEU A 38 2.84 -2.78 -10.30
C LEU A 38 3.78 -1.89 -11.14
N ARG A 39 4.88 -2.44 -11.64
CA ARG A 39 5.92 -1.68 -12.36
C ARG A 39 5.40 -0.86 -13.54
N PRO A 40 4.55 -1.36 -14.47
CA PRO A 40 4.03 -0.56 -15.56
C PRO A 40 3.22 0.65 -15.06
N LEU A 41 2.33 0.42 -14.08
CA LEU A 41 1.53 1.48 -13.46
C LEU A 41 2.40 2.54 -12.78
N VAL A 42 3.41 2.12 -12.02
CA VAL A 42 4.35 3.03 -11.35
C VAL A 42 5.17 3.84 -12.36
N ASN A 43 5.61 3.23 -13.45
CA ASN A 43 6.34 3.95 -14.50
C ASN A 43 5.50 5.08 -15.10
N GLU A 44 4.23 4.81 -15.45
CA GLU A 44 3.32 5.84 -15.94
C GLU A 44 3.13 6.94 -14.89
N LEU A 45 2.86 6.58 -13.63
CA LEU A 45 2.65 7.54 -12.54
C LEU A 45 3.87 8.44 -12.29
N LEU A 46 5.09 7.95 -12.53
CA LEU A 46 6.30 8.77 -12.45
C LEU A 46 6.34 9.84 -13.54
N GLU A 47 6.03 9.47 -14.79
CA GLU A 47 5.94 10.41 -15.92
C GLU A 47 4.86 11.47 -15.67
N PHE A 48 3.72 11.05 -15.12
CA PHE A 48 2.63 11.94 -14.76
C PHE A 48 2.95 12.85 -13.56
N TRP A 49 3.82 12.44 -12.64
CA TRP A 49 4.14 13.28 -11.48
C TRP A 49 5.11 14.40 -11.83
N GLN A 50 6.19 14.09 -12.55
CA GLN A 50 7.21 15.07 -12.92
C GLN A 50 7.92 14.62 -14.20
N PRO A 51 7.84 15.40 -15.31
CA PRO A 51 7.28 16.75 -15.44
C PRO A 51 5.74 16.81 -15.62
N GLY A 52 5.06 15.67 -15.77
CA GLY A 52 3.66 15.60 -16.19
C GLY A 52 3.51 15.28 -17.68
N VAL A 53 2.32 14.82 -18.07
CA VAL A 53 2.01 14.41 -19.44
C VAL A 53 1.21 15.50 -20.15
N PHE A 54 1.70 15.98 -21.29
CA PHE A 54 0.99 16.95 -22.11
C PHE A 54 -0.01 16.26 -23.05
N PHE A 55 -1.29 16.63 -22.92
CA PHE A 55 -2.33 16.24 -23.86
C PHE A 55 -2.57 17.38 -24.83
N SER A 56 -2.55 17.09 -26.14
CA SER A 56 -2.74 18.09 -27.20
C SER A 56 -4.14 18.69 -27.22
N HIS A 57 -5.15 17.98 -26.70
CA HIS A 57 -6.52 18.43 -26.63
C HIS A 57 -7.26 17.73 -25.47
N THR A 58 -8.07 18.48 -24.73
CA THR A 58 -9.01 17.94 -23.73
C THR A 58 -10.36 18.64 -23.86
N ALA A 59 -11.42 18.10 -23.24
CA ALA A 59 -12.79 18.62 -23.39
C ALA A 59 -12.91 20.14 -23.16
N HIS A 60 -12.19 20.70 -22.18
CA HIS A 60 -12.20 22.13 -21.87
C HIS A 60 -11.00 22.91 -22.41
N TYR A 61 -9.97 22.25 -22.93
CA TYR A 61 -8.71 22.91 -23.35
C TYR A 61 -8.32 22.45 -24.75
N ARG A 62 -8.69 23.24 -25.76
CA ARG A 62 -8.41 22.93 -27.17
C ARG A 62 -6.94 23.03 -27.56
N HIS A 63 -6.17 23.85 -26.86
CA HIS A 63 -4.73 24.01 -27.06
C HIS A 63 -3.90 23.04 -26.20
N GLY A 64 -4.58 22.07 -25.58
CA GLY A 64 -3.95 21.10 -24.71
C GLY A 64 -3.67 21.62 -23.30
N ARG A 65 -3.14 20.72 -22.48
CA ARG A 65 -2.73 20.99 -21.10
C ARG A 65 -1.80 19.90 -20.60
N VAL A 66 -0.94 20.25 -19.66
CA VAL A 66 -0.23 19.27 -18.85
C VAL A 66 -1.20 18.70 -17.81
N VAL A 67 -1.16 17.39 -17.64
CA VAL A 67 -1.92 16.66 -16.62
C VAL A 67 -0.91 16.01 -15.68
N LEU A 68 -1.16 16.22 -14.39
CA LEU A 68 -0.43 15.58 -13.31
C LEU A 68 -1.33 14.53 -12.66
N LEU A 69 -0.76 13.37 -12.32
CA LEU A 69 -1.45 12.32 -11.58
C LEU A 69 -0.63 11.92 -10.36
N ALA A 70 -1.33 11.65 -9.26
CA ALA A 70 -0.77 11.08 -8.05
C ALA A 70 -1.66 9.94 -7.56
N LEU A 71 -1.05 8.81 -7.18
CA LEU A 71 -1.74 7.66 -6.60
C LEU A 71 -1.83 7.82 -5.08
N ILE A 72 -3.05 7.95 -4.56
CA ILE A 72 -3.40 7.99 -3.13
C ILE A 72 -4.84 7.45 -2.97
N PRO A 73 -5.28 7.14 -1.74
CA PRO A 73 -4.64 6.16 -0.90
C PRO A 73 -4.84 4.75 -1.50
N LEU A 74 -3.96 3.82 -1.14
CA LEU A 74 -4.19 2.39 -1.34
C LEU A 74 -5.25 1.92 -0.35
N VAL A 75 -6.38 1.46 -0.89
CA VAL A 75 -7.46 0.85 -0.13
C VAL A 75 -7.52 -0.65 -0.46
N CYS A 76 -7.20 -1.48 0.51
CA CYS A 76 -7.28 -2.94 0.38
C CYS A 76 -7.32 -3.61 1.76
N ASP A 77 -7.67 -4.89 1.79
CA ASP A 77 -7.59 -5.69 3.00
C ASP A 77 -6.14 -5.81 3.50
N ILE A 78 -5.95 -6.21 4.76
CA ILE A 78 -4.61 -6.26 5.38
C ILE A 78 -3.64 -7.18 4.64
N LEU A 79 -4.14 -8.24 3.99
CA LEU A 79 -3.32 -9.16 3.23
C LEU A 79 -2.88 -8.55 1.90
N GLY A 80 -3.76 -7.83 1.21
CA GLY A 80 -3.44 -7.06 0.02
C GLY A 80 -2.49 -5.90 0.32
N ALA A 81 -2.73 -5.17 1.41
CA ALA A 81 -1.89 -4.04 1.82
C ALA A 81 -0.45 -4.49 2.06
N ARG A 82 -0.26 -5.57 2.84
CA ARG A 82 1.08 -6.14 3.07
C ARG A 82 1.75 -6.59 1.79
N GLN A 83 0.99 -7.13 0.85
CA GLN A 83 1.53 -7.54 -0.44
C GLN A 83 2.01 -6.37 -1.29
N VAL A 84 1.18 -5.34 -1.40
CA VAL A 84 1.40 -4.20 -2.30
C VAL A 84 2.37 -3.20 -1.71
N VAL A 85 2.32 -2.93 -0.40
CA VAL A 85 3.15 -1.91 0.26
C VAL A 85 4.51 -2.45 0.67
N GLY A 86 4.64 -3.76 0.84
CA GLY A 86 5.90 -4.39 1.24
C GLY A 86 6.05 -4.60 2.74
N PHE A 87 4.96 -4.58 3.51
CA PHE A 87 4.98 -5.04 4.90
C PHE A 87 5.02 -6.58 5.00
N LEU A 88 5.50 -7.10 6.13
CA LEU A 88 5.43 -8.52 6.46
C LEU A 88 4.06 -8.96 6.98
N SER A 89 3.85 -10.27 7.05
CA SER A 89 2.58 -10.91 7.44
C SER A 89 2.14 -10.56 8.88
N HIS A 90 0.88 -10.85 9.24
CA HIS A 90 0.38 -10.65 10.62
C HIS A 90 1.09 -11.50 11.66
N ALA A 91 1.70 -12.61 11.24
CA ALA A 91 2.46 -13.49 12.12
C ALA A 91 3.92 -13.03 12.28
N ALA A 92 4.31 -11.92 11.66
CA ALA A 92 5.64 -11.36 11.85
C ALA A 92 5.77 -10.73 13.24
N MET A 93 7.01 -10.68 13.74
CA MET A 93 7.34 -10.00 14.99
C MET A 93 6.84 -8.55 14.97
N LEU A 94 7.06 -7.84 13.85
CA LEU A 94 6.49 -6.51 13.60
C LEU A 94 5.16 -6.67 12.85
N PHE A 95 4.07 -6.70 13.61
CA PHE A 95 2.74 -6.99 13.08
C PHE A 95 2.00 -5.75 12.54
N CYS A 96 2.33 -4.56 13.05
CA CYS A 96 1.61 -3.33 12.75
C CYS A 96 2.23 -2.56 11.57
N SER A 97 1.39 -1.90 10.75
CA SER A 97 1.86 -0.99 9.70
C SER A 97 2.25 0.39 10.23
N PHE A 98 1.81 0.75 11.44
CA PHE A 98 1.96 2.10 12.01
C PHE A 98 2.98 2.18 13.14
N CYS A 99 3.33 1.06 13.79
CA CYS A 99 4.28 1.06 14.89
C CYS A 99 5.22 -0.16 14.83
N TYR A 100 6.35 -0.04 15.52
CA TYR A 100 7.35 -1.10 15.67
C TYR A 100 7.13 -1.96 16.91
N LEU A 101 5.90 -2.01 17.43
CA LEU A 101 5.58 -2.84 18.58
C LEU A 101 5.73 -4.33 18.20
N PRO A 102 6.52 -5.10 18.96
CA PRO A 102 6.65 -6.53 18.70
C PRO A 102 5.38 -7.27 19.13
N ALA A 103 5.11 -8.41 18.49
CA ALA A 103 3.88 -9.17 18.68
C ALA A 103 3.67 -9.70 20.11
N ASP A 104 4.74 -9.90 20.88
CA ASP A 104 4.70 -10.26 22.30
C ASP A 104 4.20 -9.11 23.20
N MET A 105 4.27 -7.87 22.70
CA MET A 105 3.81 -6.67 23.38
C MET A 105 2.46 -6.18 22.85
N ILE A 106 1.69 -7.01 22.13
CA ILE A 106 0.42 -6.60 21.50
C ILE A 106 -0.62 -6.05 22.49
N GLU A 107 -0.54 -6.45 23.77
CA GLU A 107 -1.42 -6.00 24.85
C GLU A 107 -0.99 -4.63 25.44
N ASN A 108 0.11 -4.04 24.97
CA ASN A 108 0.52 -2.71 25.40
C ASN A 108 -0.40 -1.65 24.76
N LEU A 109 -1.37 -1.16 25.52
CA LEU A 109 -2.32 -0.12 25.10
C LEU A 109 -1.84 1.31 25.37
N ASP A 110 -0.65 1.49 25.95
CA ASP A 110 -0.06 2.80 26.20
C ASP A 110 0.56 3.37 24.92
N MET A 111 -0.25 4.08 24.13
CA MET A 111 0.15 4.63 22.84
C MET A 111 1.35 5.59 22.90
N GLU A 112 1.60 6.24 24.04
CA GLU A 112 2.74 7.14 24.20
C GLU A 112 4.07 6.38 24.23
N SER A 113 4.03 5.12 24.66
CA SER A 113 5.20 4.23 24.67
C SER A 113 5.54 3.65 23.29
N TRP A 114 4.65 3.81 22.29
CA TRP A 114 4.79 3.15 21.00
C TRP A 114 5.78 3.88 20.09
N LEU A 115 6.75 3.14 19.57
CA LEU A 115 7.62 3.65 18.52
C LEU A 115 6.88 3.61 17.17
N ILE A 116 6.55 4.78 16.63
CA ILE A 116 5.82 4.93 15.37
C ILE A 116 6.72 4.66 14.16
N CYS A 117 6.15 4.01 13.14
CA CYS A 117 6.79 3.79 11.84
C CYS A 117 7.01 5.13 11.12
N SER A 118 8.20 5.31 10.54
CA SER A 118 8.45 6.44 9.65
C SER A 118 8.62 5.97 8.21
N ALA A 119 8.07 6.74 7.26
CA ALA A 119 8.25 6.50 5.84
C ALA A 119 9.73 6.45 5.44
N GLU A 120 10.56 7.35 6.00
CA GLU A 120 12.00 7.39 5.75
C GLU A 120 12.71 6.08 6.14
N LYS A 121 12.46 5.56 7.35
CA LYS A 121 13.04 4.28 7.79
C LYS A 121 12.51 3.12 6.96
N HIS A 122 11.22 3.15 6.62
CA HIS A 122 10.60 2.14 5.76
C HIS A 122 11.29 2.09 4.39
N CYS A 123 11.46 3.24 3.73
CA CYS A 123 12.13 3.34 2.43
C CYS A 123 13.59 2.87 2.53
N LYS A 124 14.33 3.31 3.54
CA LYS A 124 15.73 2.88 3.75
C LYS A 124 15.85 1.36 3.89
N HIS A 125 15.03 0.73 4.73
CA HIS A 125 15.07 -0.72 4.91
C HIS A 125 14.60 -1.49 3.67
N ALA A 126 13.66 -0.93 2.90
CA ALA A 126 13.24 -1.49 1.63
C ALA A 126 14.35 -1.44 0.56
N GLU A 127 15.14 -0.36 0.52
CA GLU A 127 16.31 -0.23 -0.35
C GLU A 127 17.43 -1.19 0.05
N GLU A 128 17.72 -1.30 1.36
CA GLU A 128 18.65 -2.29 1.91
C GLU A 128 18.22 -3.71 1.48
N TRP A 129 16.93 -4.03 1.61
CA TRP A 129 16.36 -5.30 1.14
C TRP A 129 16.54 -5.51 -0.36
N LEU A 130 16.31 -4.48 -1.19
CA LEU A 130 16.45 -4.58 -2.65
C LEU A 130 17.91 -4.81 -3.06
N SER A 131 18.84 -4.10 -2.41
CA SER A 131 20.27 -4.14 -2.67
C SER A 131 20.97 -5.41 -2.17
N ALA A 132 20.33 -6.16 -1.27
CA ALA A 132 20.84 -7.43 -0.76
C ALA A 132 21.05 -8.45 -1.89
N THR A 133 22.19 -9.12 -1.85
CA THR A 133 22.66 -10.01 -2.94
C THR A 133 22.15 -11.44 -2.80
N SER A 134 21.78 -11.85 -1.59
CA SER A 134 21.31 -13.21 -1.29
C SER A 134 19.87 -13.22 -0.76
N SER A 135 19.16 -14.33 -1.03
CA SER A 135 17.80 -14.54 -0.52
C SER A 135 17.77 -14.59 1.01
N GLU A 136 18.81 -15.15 1.63
CA GLU A 136 18.95 -15.25 3.08
C GLU A 136 19.12 -13.86 3.72
N GLN A 137 19.91 -12.98 3.09
CA GLN A 137 20.06 -11.60 3.55
C GLN A 137 18.74 -10.84 3.47
N ARG A 138 18.00 -11.00 2.36
CA ARG A 138 16.66 -10.42 2.20
C ARG A 138 15.71 -10.91 3.27
N GLU A 139 15.71 -12.20 3.57
CA GLU A 139 14.85 -12.77 4.61
C GLU A 139 15.23 -12.24 5.99
N GLN A 140 16.53 -12.10 6.28
CA GLN A 140 17.00 -11.54 7.54
C GLN A 140 16.57 -10.08 7.71
N ILE A 141 16.77 -9.23 6.69
CA ILE A 141 16.34 -7.82 6.71
C ILE A 141 14.82 -7.72 6.88
N ALA A 142 14.08 -8.55 6.13
CA ALA A 142 12.64 -8.59 6.25
C ALA A 142 12.21 -8.93 7.68
N ARG A 143 12.80 -9.96 8.30
CA ARG A 143 12.49 -10.38 9.67
C ARG A 143 12.82 -9.31 10.71
N THR A 144 13.96 -8.62 10.58
CA THR A 144 14.40 -7.62 11.55
C THR A 144 13.69 -6.28 11.39
N CYS A 145 13.48 -5.84 10.16
CA CYS A 145 12.96 -4.50 9.85
C CYS A 145 11.47 -4.50 9.52
N GLY A 146 10.87 -5.67 9.24
CA GLY A 146 9.44 -5.82 8.94
C GLY A 146 9.04 -5.41 7.52
N VAL A 147 10.02 -5.16 6.64
CA VAL A 147 9.81 -4.51 5.34
C VAL A 147 10.55 -5.24 4.23
N ARG A 148 9.98 -5.16 3.03
CA ARG A 148 10.51 -5.65 1.75
C ARG A 148 10.19 -4.63 0.65
N PHE A 149 10.92 -4.67 -0.44
CA PHE A 149 10.75 -3.68 -1.51
C PHE A 149 9.38 -3.79 -2.20
N SER A 150 8.76 -2.62 -2.42
CA SER A 150 7.58 -2.43 -3.25
C SER A 150 7.87 -1.40 -4.33
N GLU A 151 7.35 -1.63 -5.54
CA GLU A 151 7.42 -0.65 -6.64
C GLU A 151 6.77 0.70 -6.27
N LEU A 152 5.79 0.73 -5.36
CA LEU A 152 5.16 1.98 -4.92
C LEU A 152 6.16 2.94 -4.26
N LEU A 153 7.22 2.42 -3.63
CA LEU A 153 8.25 3.24 -2.97
C LEU A 153 9.10 4.04 -3.97
N ARG A 154 9.00 3.76 -5.27
CA ARG A 154 9.64 4.57 -6.31
C ARG A 154 8.94 5.91 -6.52
N LEU A 155 7.68 6.05 -6.11
CA LEU A 155 6.91 7.28 -6.26
C LEU A 155 7.40 8.32 -5.24
N PRO A 156 7.92 9.49 -5.66
CA PRO A 156 8.56 10.46 -4.74
C PRO A 156 7.63 11.03 -3.66
N TYR A 157 6.33 11.01 -3.91
CA TYR A 157 5.30 11.55 -3.01
C TYR A 157 4.64 10.46 -2.14
N TRP A 158 4.99 9.18 -2.34
CA TRP A 158 4.28 8.08 -1.70
C TRP A 158 4.75 7.87 -0.27
N ASP A 159 3.82 7.99 0.67
CA ASP A 159 4.03 7.60 2.07
C ASP A 159 3.42 6.23 2.35
N PRO A 160 4.21 5.16 2.56
CA PRO A 160 3.68 3.81 2.77
C PRO A 160 2.89 3.66 4.07
N ILE A 161 3.08 4.56 5.04
CA ILE A 161 2.38 4.54 6.33
C ILE A 161 1.03 5.24 6.19
N TRP A 162 1.04 6.48 5.68
CA TRP A 162 -0.16 7.31 5.62
C TRP A 162 -1.05 7.02 4.42
N PHE A 163 -0.50 6.56 3.30
CA PHE A 163 -1.28 6.27 2.09
C PHE A 163 -1.78 4.83 2.04
N THR A 164 -1.51 4.02 3.08
CA THR A 164 -2.09 2.68 3.24
C THR A 164 -3.27 2.76 4.20
N VAL A 165 -4.49 2.75 3.66
CA VAL A 165 -5.70 2.84 4.49
C VAL A 165 -6.01 1.49 5.11
N LEU A 166 -6.28 1.50 6.42
CA LEU A 166 -6.88 0.35 7.09
C LEU A 166 -8.32 0.19 6.62
N ASP A 167 -8.61 -0.96 6.04
CA ASP A 167 -9.98 -1.34 5.69
C ASP A 167 -10.81 -1.59 6.94
N SER A 168 -11.47 -0.52 7.40
CA SER A 168 -12.34 -0.53 8.57
C SER A 168 -13.53 -1.45 8.41
N MET A 169 -14.04 -1.66 7.19
CA MET A 169 -15.17 -2.57 6.99
C MET A 169 -14.76 -4.01 7.28
N HIS A 170 -13.65 -4.49 6.70
CA HIS A 170 -13.16 -5.84 6.94
C HIS A 170 -12.66 -6.02 8.38
N ALA A 171 -11.95 -5.02 8.92
CA ALA A 171 -11.45 -5.08 10.30
C ALA A 171 -12.60 -5.08 11.32
N PHE A 172 -13.61 -4.24 11.15
CA PHE A 172 -14.69 -4.11 12.11
C PHE A 172 -15.77 -5.19 11.94
N PHE A 173 -16.40 -5.25 10.76
CA PHE A 173 -17.56 -6.12 10.55
C PHE A 173 -17.19 -7.61 10.48
N LEU A 174 -16.06 -7.95 9.86
CA LEU A 174 -15.67 -9.36 9.66
C LEU A 174 -14.76 -9.90 10.75
N ARG A 175 -14.07 -9.05 11.51
CA ARG A 175 -13.20 -9.49 12.61
C ARG A 175 -13.72 -9.06 13.96
N ALA A 176 -13.72 -7.76 14.28
CA ALA A 176 -14.02 -7.28 15.63
C ALA A 176 -15.42 -7.69 16.11
N ILE A 177 -16.46 -7.45 15.31
CA ILE A 177 -17.83 -7.84 15.67
C ILE A 177 -17.95 -9.35 15.80
N GLN A 178 -17.43 -10.12 14.83
CA GLN A 178 -17.50 -11.58 14.90
C GLN A 178 -16.80 -12.12 16.15
N GLN A 179 -15.65 -11.55 16.51
CA GLN A 179 -14.91 -11.95 17.71
C GLN A 179 -15.73 -11.68 18.97
N HIS A 180 -16.27 -10.47 19.11
CA HIS A 180 -17.03 -10.08 20.29
C HIS A 180 -18.32 -10.87 20.42
N VAL A 181 -19.11 -10.95 19.35
CA VAL A 181 -20.40 -11.66 19.39
C VAL A 181 -20.19 -13.15 19.64
N ARG A 182 -19.33 -13.82 18.84
CA ARG A 182 -19.24 -15.30 18.89
C ARG A 182 -18.40 -15.86 20.03
N TYR A 183 -17.41 -15.11 20.51
CA TYR A 183 -16.42 -15.65 21.46
C TYR A 183 -16.39 -14.91 22.80
N ILE A 184 -16.75 -13.63 22.83
CA ILE A 184 -16.72 -12.85 24.09
C ILE A 184 -18.11 -12.82 24.75
N TRP A 185 -19.16 -12.53 23.97
CA TRP A 185 -20.51 -12.38 24.47
C TRP A 185 -21.31 -13.69 24.46
N GLY A 186 -21.10 -14.54 23.44
CA GLY A 186 -21.82 -15.80 23.25
C GLY A 186 -23.03 -15.64 22.34
#